data_AF-A0A2P5XKG4-F1
#
_entry.id   AF-A0A2P5XKG4-F1
#
_cell.length_a   1.000
_cell.length_b   1.000
_cell.length_c   1.000
_cell.angle_alpha   90.00
_cell.angle_beta   90.00
_cell.angle_gamma   90.00
#
_symmetry.space_group_name_H-M   'P 1'
#
loop_
_entity.id
_entity.type
_entity.pdbx_description
1 polymer ?
#
loop_
_entity_poly.entity_id
_entity_poly.type
_entity_poly.pdbx_seq_one_letter_code
_entity_poly.pdbx_strand_id
1 'polypeptide(L)' 'MKEDPLNFTPFNIVFEVISAYGNVGYTMGYNCKLRLKDGANCEDKWYGFVGRWSDAGKTILIVVMLFGRLKRYNMGWKFS' A
#
# COMPACT_ATOMS: atom_id res chain seq x y z
N MET A 1 -10.99 5.48 11.19
CA MET A 1 -10.95 4.01 11.30
C MET A 1 -12.13 3.24 10.67
N LYS A 2 -13.35 3.80 10.56
CA LYS A 2 -14.49 3.22 9.81
C LYS A 2 -14.58 3.85 8.41
N GLU A 3 -13.42 4.06 7.77
CA GLU A 3 -13.23 5.05 6.71
C GLU A 3 -12.98 4.34 5.38
N ASP A 4 -14.04 4.31 4.57
CA ASP A 4 -14.02 4.02 3.14
C ASP A 4 -13.45 2.63 2.76
N PRO A 5 -14.12 1.51 3.15
CA PRO A 5 -13.74 0.15 2.75
C PRO A 5 -13.65 -0.07 1.23
N LEU A 6 -14.28 0.79 0.43
CA LEU A 6 -14.21 0.75 -1.02
C LEU A 6 -12.87 1.27 -1.58
N ASN A 7 -12.19 2.20 -0.89
CA ASN A 7 -10.84 2.64 -1.30
C ASN A 7 -9.76 1.69 -0.78
N PHE A 8 -9.91 1.20 0.46
CA PHE A 8 -8.96 0.29 1.12
C PHE A 8 -9.47 -1.16 1.12
N THR A 9 -9.79 -1.67 -0.07
CA THR A 9 -10.15 -3.09 -0.20
C THR A 9 -8.92 -3.95 0.12
N PRO A 10 -9.11 -5.17 0.66
CA PRO A 10 -8.01 -6.12 0.87
C PRO A 10 -7.19 -6.35 -0.39
N PHE A 11 -7.86 -6.37 -1.55
CA PHE A 11 -7.20 -6.49 -2.86
C PHE A 11 -6.25 -5.32 -3.15
N ASN A 12 -6.71 -4.06 -2.99
CA ASN A 12 -5.87 -2.88 -3.23
C ASN A 12 -4.65 -2.86 -2.30
N ILE A 13 -4.83 -3.26 -1.05
CA ILE A 13 -3.75 -3.35 -0.05
C ILE A 13 -2.75 -4.43 -0.45
N VAL A 14 -3.21 -5.63 -0.79
CA VAL A 14 -2.37 -6.74 -1.22
C VAL A 14 -1.60 -6.36 -2.49
N PHE A 15 -2.24 -5.70 -3.45
CA PHE A 15 -1.61 -5.23 -4.67
C PHE A 15 -0.49 -4.21 -4.39
N GLU A 16 -0.75 -3.22 -3.52
CA GLU A 16 0.25 -2.23 -3.10
C GLU A 16 1.45 -2.91 -2.42
N VAL A 17 1.22 -3.89 -1.54
CA VAL A 17 2.29 -4.63 -0.84
C VAL A 17 3.11 -5.50 -1.80
N ILE A 18 2.47 -6.21 -2.73
CA ILE A 18 3.17 -7.02 -3.74
C ILE A 18 4.00 -6.12 -4.65
N SER A 19 3.43 -4.99 -5.08
CA SER A 19 4.12 -4.01 -5.92
C SER A 19 5.32 -3.40 -5.21
N ALA A 20 5.18 -3.07 -3.92
CA ALA A 20 6.27 -2.58 -3.09
C ALA A 20 7.37 -3.63 -2.87
N TYR A 21 7.00 -4.89 -2.66
CA TYR A 21 7.95 -5.99 -2.57
C TYR A 21 8.75 -6.14 -3.87
N GLY A 22 8.08 -6.00 -5.02
CA GLY A 22 8.71 -5.90 -6.33
C GLY A 22 9.49 -4.59 -6.58
N ASN A 23 9.46 -3.64 -5.64
CA ASN A 23 10.02 -2.29 -5.77
C ASN A 23 9.48 -1.50 -6.98
N VAL A 24 8.25 -1.79 -7.41
CA VAL A 24 7.59 -1.10 -8.52
C VAL A 24 6.88 0.17 -8.03
N GLY A 25 6.28 0.13 -6.83
CA GLY A 25 5.68 1.30 -6.19
C GLY A 25 4.32 1.70 -6.76
N TYR A 26 3.56 0.75 -7.29
CA TYR A 26 2.18 1.01 -7.71
C TYR A 26 1.22 1.04 -6.53
N THR A 27 0.32 2.02 -6.57
CA THR A 27 -0.85 2.11 -5.71
C THR A 27 -2.06 2.43 -6.57
N MET A 28 -3.24 1.95 -6.16
CA MET A 28 -4.51 2.28 -6.81
C MET A 28 -5.01 3.69 -6.45
N GLY A 29 -4.31 4.38 -5.53
CA GLY A 29 -4.66 5.75 -5.13
C GLY A 29 -5.98 5.83 -4.37
N TYR A 30 -6.35 7.05 -4.00
CA TYR A 30 -7.56 7.35 -3.26
C TYR A 30 -8.55 8.10 -4.15
N ASN A 31 -9.74 7.53 -4.32
CA ASN A 31 -10.80 8.07 -5.15
C ASN A 31 -12.03 8.46 -4.30
N CYS A 32 -12.47 9.70 -4.41
CA CYS A 32 -13.62 10.23 -3.70
C CYS A 32 -14.93 9.57 -4.08
N LYS A 33 -15.04 9.08 -5.33
CA LYS A 33 -16.24 8.37 -5.82
C LYS A 33 -16.48 7.03 -5.09
N LEU A 34 -15.46 6.52 -4.41
CA LEU A 34 -15.47 5.28 -3.67
C LEU A 34 -15.75 5.50 -2.17
N ARG A 35 -16.11 6.71 -1.74
CA ARG A 35 -16.51 6.96 -0.34
C ARG A 35 -17.94 6.49 -0.06
N LEU A 36 -18.16 6.04 1.18
CA LEU A 36 -19.49 5.72 1.71
C LEU A 36 -20.17 6.91 2.40
N LYS A 37 -19.42 7.97 2.71
CA LYS A 37 -19.93 9.21 3.30
C LYS A 37 -19.35 10.42 2.57
N ASP A 38 -20.22 11.17 1.91
CA ASP A 38 -19.91 12.45 1.28
C ASP A 38 -19.73 13.54 2.35
N GLY A 39 -18.54 13.56 2.96
CA GLY A 39 -18.08 14.75 3.67
C GLY A 39 -17.73 15.84 2.66
N ALA A 40 -18.20 17.07 2.88
CA ALA A 40 -18.20 18.19 1.95
C ALA A 40 -16.83 18.69 1.44
N ASN A 41 -15.74 17.94 1.65
CA ASN A 41 -14.40 18.30 1.17
C ASN A 41 -13.59 17.03 0.86
N CYS A 42 -13.92 16.35 -0.23
CA CYS A 42 -13.15 15.21 -0.73
C CYS A 42 -12.38 15.58 -2.00
N GLU A 43 -11.08 15.33 -1.99
CA GLU A 43 -10.22 15.45 -3.17
C GLU A 43 -9.65 14.09 -3.54
N ASP A 44 -9.69 13.77 -4.83
CA ASP A 44 -9.00 12.62 -5.40
C ASP A 44 -7.50 12.82 -5.18
N LYS A 45 -6.84 11.83 -4.58
CA LYS A 45 -5.42 11.94 -4.22
C LYS A 45 -4.69 10.70 -4.67
N TRP A 46 -3.46 10.90 -5.11
CA TRP A 46 -2.58 9.82 -5.57
C TRP A 46 -1.90 9.05 -4.43
N TYR A 47 -2.30 9.29 -3.18
CA TYR A 47 -1.79 8.52 -2.06
C TYR A 47 -2.58 7.20 -1.91
N GLY A 48 -1.87 6.13 -1.53
CA GLY A 48 -2.43 4.80 -1.34
C GLY A 48 -2.82 4.46 0.10
N PHE A 49 -2.87 3.16 0.40
CA PHE A 49 -3.07 2.63 1.76
C PHE A 49 -2.11 3.29 2.73
N VAL A 50 -0.82 3.30 2.43
CA VAL A 50 0.18 3.87 3.33
C VAL A 50 0.10 5.39 3.50
N GLY A 51 -0.34 6.14 2.49
CA GLY A 51 -0.32 7.60 2.58
C GLY A 51 -1.46 8.19 3.42
N ARG A 52 -2.60 7.49 3.56
CA ARG A 52 -3.74 7.92 4.39
C ARG A 52 -3.80 7.24 5.75
N TRP A 53 -3.31 6.01 5.88
CA TRP A 53 -3.72 5.13 6.98
C TRP A 53 -2.95 5.37 8.28
N SER A 54 -1.62 5.40 8.26
CA SER A 54 -0.82 5.68 9.47
C SER A 54 0.67 5.74 9.14
N ASP A 55 1.47 6.41 9.97
CA ASP A 55 2.92 6.32 9.93
C ASP A 55 3.42 4.88 10.14
N ALA A 56 2.68 4.05 10.87
CA ALA A 56 2.96 2.61 10.97
C ALA A 56 2.88 1.89 9.62
N GLY A 57 1.92 2.25 8.76
CA GLY A 57 1.80 1.70 7.41
C GLY A 57 3.01 2.06 6.54
N LYS A 58 3.49 3.31 6.64
CA LYS A 58 4.71 3.77 5.96
C LYS A 58 5.92 2.92 6.37
N THR A 59 6.09 2.66 7.67
CA THR A 59 7.18 1.82 8.17
C THR A 59 7.13 0.41 7.58
N ILE A 60 5.95 -0.21 7.52
CA ILE A 60 5.78 -1.56 6.95
C ILE A 60 6.15 -1.57 5.45
N LEU A 61 5.70 -0.59 4.66
CA LEU A 61 6.07 -0.52 3.24
C LEU A 61 7.57 -0.37 3.03
N ILE A 62 8.25 0.47 3.82
CA ILE A 62 9.70 0.63 3.75
C ILE A 62 10.39 -0.71 4.03
N VAL A 63 9.96 -1.42 5.07
CA VAL A 63 10.49 -2.75 5.41
C VAL A 63 10.28 -3.74 4.26
N VAL A 64 9.08 -3.78 3.67
CA VAL A 64 8.77 -4.67 2.53
C VAL A 64 9.60 -4.35 1.29
N MET A 65 9.79 -3.07 0.95
CA MET A 65 10.63 -2.64 -0.17
C MET A 65 12.10 -3.03 0.06
N LEU A 66 12.61 -2.83 1.28
CA LEU A 66 13.95 -3.25 1.70
C LEU A 66 14.11 -4.77 1.59
N PHE A 67 13.16 -5.56 2.09
CA PHE A 67 13.18 -7.02 1.95
C PHE A 67 13.16 -7.47 0.48
N GLY A 68 12.39 -6.79 -0.37
CA GLY A 68 12.39 -7.03 -1.81
C GLY A 68 13.76 -6.84 -2.45
N ARG A 69 14.48 -5.77 -2.07
CA ARG A 69 15.86 -5.52 -2.54
C ARG A 69 16.84 -6.52 -1.95
N LEU A 70 16.75 -6.82 -0.65
CA LEU A 70 17.66 -7.73 0.05
C LEU A 70 17.50 -9.19 -0.38
N LYS A 71 16.30 -9.63 -0.77
CA LYS A 71 16.09 -10.98 -1.35
C LYS A 71 16.95 -11.21 -2.59
N ARG A 72 17.21 -10.16 -3.40
CA ARG A 72 18.10 -10.26 -4.57
C ARG A 72 19.54 -10.61 -4.19
N TYR A 73 19.95 -10.30 -2.96
CA TYR A 73 21.28 -10.62 -2.43
C TYR A 73 21.29 -11.85 -1.51
N ASN A 74 20.13 -12.25 -0.95
CA ASN A 74 20.01 -13.39 -0.04
C ASN A 74 19.55 -14.70 -0.73
N MET A 75 19.53 -14.76 -2.07
CA MET A 75 19.38 -16.02 -2.84
C MET A 75 20.65 -16.90 -2.82
N GLY A 76 21.53 -16.68 -1.83
CA GLY A 76 22.67 -17.52 -1.47
C GLY A 76 22.44 -18.40 -0.24
N TRP A 77 21.23 -18.44 0.34
CA TRP A 77 20.85 -19.47 1.33
C TRP A 77 19.85 -20.44 0.71
N LYS A 78 20.45 -21.44 0.06
CA LYS A 78 19.92 -22.73 -0.35
C LYS A 78 18.89 -23.26 0.66
N PHE A 79 17.62 -23.33 0.28
CA PHE A 79 16.73 -24.38 0.78
C PHE A 79 17.21 -25.67 0.12
N SER A 80 18.03 -26.42 0.87
CA SER A 80 18.38 -27.80 0.56
C SER A 80 17.23 -28.72 0.90
#